data_AF-D8TU29-F1
#
_entry.id   AF-D8TU29-F1
#
_cell.length_a   1.000
_cell.length_b   1.000
_cell.length_c   1.000
_cell.angle_alpha   90.00
_cell.angle_beta   90.00
_cell.angle_gamma   90.00
#
_symmetry.space_group_name_H-M   'P 1'
#
loop_
_entity.id
_entity.type
_entity.pdbx_description
1 polymer ?
#
loop_
_entity_poly.entity_id
_entity_poly.type
_entity_poly.pdbx_seq_one_letter_code
_entity_poly.pdbx_strand_id
1 'polypeptide(L)'
;MLVAIARIPAAAVGMPYGPAADTVHSSAVGAAVWSHAARTAVRHRHTQRLSPCRATLDTPEISELVQKMLAARPPPTDRENLSKCLSLIEEINAKDPSKVEYGGQRYPYRVLFGTWLAGWVEKLDPGAPDELFILARGYIEASQKLVEDFMLNRDLPDPRDVRLYDVTGPMGIINFRLLELLLMVQTLRDAEALVFLEHTFPRMFEELPADEVLTAVKRELVGVSKKCLATALQLPWSPLQRKLLGRALPAPPGLGGVLRELEGVAAASTHPGDWRYRDFDYE
;
A
#
# COMPACT_ATOMS: atom_id res chain seq x y z
N MET A 1 -8.52 13.07 -54.36
CA MET A 1 -7.69 12.24 -53.47
C MET A 1 -8.35 12.22 -52.10
N LEU A 2 -9.15 11.19 -51.85
CA LEU A 2 -9.92 10.96 -50.62
C LEU A 2 -9.58 9.52 -50.21
N VAL A 3 -8.88 9.37 -49.09
CA VAL A 3 -8.43 8.07 -48.58
C VAL A 3 -9.57 7.45 -47.77
N ALA A 4 -10.07 6.32 -48.27
CA ALA A 4 -11.10 5.51 -47.65
C ALA A 4 -10.51 4.73 -46.46
N ILE A 5 -11.15 4.88 -45.30
CA ILE A 5 -10.87 4.08 -44.09
C ILE A 5 -11.64 2.76 -44.23
N ALA A 6 -10.91 1.67 -44.41
CA ALA A 6 -11.46 0.31 -44.45
C ALA A 6 -11.89 -0.12 -43.03
N ARG A 7 -13.18 -0.41 -42.87
CA ARG A 7 -13.76 -1.10 -41.72
C ARG A 7 -13.29 -2.55 -41.69
N ILE A 8 -12.73 -2.98 -40.57
CA ILE A 8 -12.46 -4.39 -40.25
C ILE A 8 -13.79 -5.02 -39.76
N PRO A 9 -14.21 -6.19 -40.26
CA PRO A 9 -15.44 -6.83 -39.83
C PRO A 9 -15.28 -7.50 -38.45
N ALA A 10 -16.29 -7.30 -37.60
CA ALA A 10 -16.47 -8.02 -36.34
C ALA A 10 -16.76 -9.50 -36.63
N ALA A 11 -15.80 -10.38 -36.37
CA ALA A 11 -16.01 -11.81 -36.36
C ALA A 11 -16.66 -12.21 -35.01
N ALA A 12 -17.93 -12.63 -35.10
CA ALA A 12 -18.69 -13.20 -34.01
C ALA A 12 -18.12 -14.59 -33.64
N VAL A 13 -17.57 -14.73 -32.44
CA VAL A 13 -17.34 -16.04 -31.80
C VAL A 13 -18.62 -16.35 -31.01
N GLY A 14 -19.51 -17.10 -31.65
CA GLY A 14 -20.68 -17.69 -30.99
C GLY A 14 -20.25 -18.92 -30.18
N MET A 15 -20.41 -18.85 -28.86
CA MET A 15 -20.44 -20.02 -27.98
C MET A 15 -21.88 -20.51 -27.84
N PRO A 16 -22.19 -21.80 -28.03
CA PRO A 16 -23.53 -22.32 -27.85
C PRO A 16 -23.82 -22.59 -26.37
N TYR A 17 -24.87 -21.98 -25.83
CA TYR A 17 -25.55 -22.46 -24.63
C TYR A 17 -26.95 -22.90 -25.02
N GLY A 18 -27.21 -24.21 -24.90
CA GLY A 18 -28.52 -24.84 -24.96
C GLY A 18 -28.53 -26.07 -24.04
N PRO A 19 -29.66 -26.39 -23.39
CA PRO A 19 -29.66 -26.98 -22.06
C PRO A 19 -29.80 -28.51 -22.08
N ALA A 20 -29.17 -29.18 -21.12
CA ALA A 20 -29.54 -30.52 -20.71
C ALA A 20 -29.50 -30.59 -19.19
N ALA A 21 -30.68 -30.84 -18.61
CA ALA A 21 -30.83 -31.24 -17.23
C ALA A 21 -30.12 -32.58 -17.02
N ASP A 22 -29.36 -32.70 -15.94
CA ASP A 22 -29.55 -33.83 -15.03
C ASP A 22 -28.88 -33.56 -13.67
N THR A 23 -29.72 -33.78 -12.67
CA THR A 23 -29.50 -34.03 -11.25
C THR A 23 -28.13 -34.63 -10.91
N VAL A 24 -27.44 -34.06 -9.90
CA VAL A 24 -26.80 -34.74 -8.73
C VAL A 24 -25.68 -33.86 -8.12
N HIS A 25 -25.79 -33.68 -6.81
CA HIS A 25 -24.79 -33.21 -5.83
C HIS A 25 -24.21 -31.78 -5.91
N SER A 26 -24.89 -30.93 -5.15
CA SER A 26 -24.40 -29.69 -4.53
C SER A 26 -23.01 -29.83 -3.90
N SER A 27 -22.02 -29.22 -4.52
CA SER A 27 -20.72 -28.88 -3.93
C SER A 27 -20.40 -27.44 -4.35
N ALA A 28 -20.68 -26.49 -3.45
CA ALA A 28 -20.32 -25.09 -3.61
C ALA A 28 -18.81 -24.92 -3.38
N VAL A 29 -18.05 -24.75 -4.46
CA VAL A 29 -16.65 -24.30 -4.43
C VAL A 29 -16.48 -23.25 -5.52
N GLY A 30 -16.41 -21.98 -5.14
CA GLY A 30 -16.18 -20.92 -6.12
C GLY A 30 -16.55 -19.50 -5.69
N ALA A 31 -16.12 -19.07 -4.49
CA ALA A 31 -16.02 -17.64 -4.12
C ALA A 31 -15.39 -17.51 -2.73
N ALA A 32 -14.10 -17.84 -2.55
CA ALA A 32 -13.41 -17.60 -1.29
C ALA A 32 -11.88 -17.65 -1.45
N VAL A 33 -11.27 -16.59 -1.99
CA VAL A 33 -9.83 -16.35 -1.82
C VAL A 33 -9.63 -14.85 -1.66
N TRP A 34 -10.06 -14.27 -0.53
CA TRP A 34 -9.58 -13.00 0.07
C TRP A 34 -10.25 -12.85 1.45
N SER A 35 -10.03 -13.79 2.37
CA SER A 35 -10.43 -13.62 3.78
C SER A 35 -9.63 -14.57 4.68
N HIS A 36 -8.42 -14.16 5.05
CA HIS A 36 -7.63 -14.77 6.12
C HIS A 36 -7.08 -13.66 7.02
N ALA A 37 -7.89 -13.26 7.99
CA ALA A 37 -7.44 -12.53 9.16
C ALA A 37 -8.38 -12.89 10.33
N ALA A 38 -8.06 -13.95 11.08
CA ALA A 38 -8.63 -14.14 12.42
C ALA A 38 -7.84 -15.13 13.28
N ARG A 39 -7.43 -14.61 14.45
CA ARG A 39 -7.30 -15.26 15.77
C ARG A 39 -5.94 -15.87 16.16
N THR A 40 -5.10 -15.03 16.73
CA THR A 40 -4.31 -15.33 17.93
C THR A 40 -4.73 -14.38 19.05
N ALA A 41 -5.25 -14.95 20.15
CA ALA A 41 -5.63 -14.22 21.34
C ALA A 41 -4.37 -13.94 22.18
N VAL A 42 -3.86 -12.71 22.12
CA VAL A 42 -2.78 -12.23 23.00
C VAL A 42 -3.41 -11.50 24.20
N ARG A 43 -2.97 -11.87 25.41
CA ARG A 43 -3.39 -11.28 26.68
C ARG A 43 -3.16 -9.76 26.67
N HIS A 44 -4.24 -8.99 26.73
CA HIS A 44 -4.18 -7.53 26.87
C HIS A 44 -3.64 -7.13 28.25
N ARG A 45 -2.40 -6.62 28.30
CA ARG A 45 -2.00 -5.69 29.37
C ARG A 45 -2.69 -4.35 29.11
N HIS A 46 -3.28 -3.78 30.15
CA HIS A 46 -3.85 -2.43 30.13
C HIS A 46 -2.72 -1.39 30.00
N THR A 47 -2.25 -1.14 28.79
CA THR A 47 -1.55 0.09 28.46
C THR A 47 -2.60 1.18 28.25
N GLN A 48 -2.45 2.32 28.91
CA GLN A 48 -3.25 3.51 28.65
C GLN A 48 -3.28 3.74 27.14
N ARG A 49 -4.48 3.77 26.55
CA ARG A 49 -4.66 4.07 25.14
C ARG A 49 -4.36 5.55 24.94
N LEU A 50 -3.10 5.87 24.68
CA LEU A 50 -2.74 7.13 24.05
C LEU A 50 -3.58 7.24 22.78
N SER A 51 -4.32 8.34 22.64
CA SER A 51 -5.06 8.63 21.41
C SER A 51 -4.09 8.50 20.23
N PRO A 52 -4.47 7.79 19.16
CA PRO A 52 -3.56 7.52 18.05
C PRO A 52 -3.18 8.84 17.39
N CYS A 53 -2.03 9.40 17.77
CA CYS A 53 -1.35 10.41 16.99
C CYS A 53 -0.98 9.73 15.68
N ARG A 54 -1.83 9.87 14.66
CA ARG A 54 -1.48 9.61 13.25
C ARG A 54 -0.47 10.68 12.84
N ALA A 55 0.74 10.62 13.39
CA ALA A 55 1.88 11.27 12.77
C ALA A 55 2.14 10.54 11.46
N THR A 56 1.42 10.94 10.42
CA THR A 56 1.75 10.57 9.05
C THR A 56 3.09 11.22 8.72
N LEU A 57 3.93 10.58 7.89
CA LEU A 57 5.18 11.17 7.40
C LEU A 57 4.98 12.55 6.71
N ASP A 58 3.73 12.90 6.43
CA ASP A 58 3.30 14.16 5.83
C ASP A 58 3.22 15.35 6.80
N THR A 59 3.52 15.21 8.10
CA THR A 59 3.64 16.40 8.98
C THR A 59 4.89 17.21 8.57
N PRO A 60 4.84 18.55 8.61
CA PRO A 60 5.93 19.37 8.09
C PRO A 60 7.26 19.11 8.81
N GLU A 61 7.24 18.85 10.12
CA GLU A 61 8.45 18.56 10.92
C GLU A 61 9.09 17.23 10.53
N ILE A 62 8.28 16.17 10.39
CA ILE A 62 8.77 14.84 9.99
C ILE A 62 9.23 14.88 8.53
N SER A 63 8.50 15.59 7.67
CA SER A 63 8.85 15.77 6.26
C SER A 63 10.22 16.44 6.11
N GLU A 64 10.51 17.49 6.87
CA GLU A 64 11.83 18.14 6.84
C GLU A 64 12.96 17.18 7.28
N LEU A 65 12.73 16.38 8.33
CA LEU A 65 13.68 15.37 8.79
C LEU A 65 13.90 14.27 7.74
N VAL A 66 12.83 13.81 7.10
CA VAL A 66 12.90 12.84 5.99
C VAL A 66 13.72 13.42 4.84
N GLN A 67 13.52 14.69 4.46
CA GLN A 67 14.31 15.32 3.40
C GLN A 67 15.79 15.42 3.78
N LYS A 68 16.13 15.77 5.03
CA LYS A 68 17.52 15.79 5.51
C LYS A 68 18.15 14.40 5.48
N MET A 69 17.40 13.37 5.90
CA MET A 69 17.84 11.97 5.85
C MET A 69 18.08 11.51 4.41
N LEU A 70 17.16 11.80 3.50
CA LEU A 70 17.28 11.46 2.07
C LEU A 70 18.46 12.18 1.41
N ALA A 71 18.68 13.46 1.74
CA ALA A 71 19.82 14.22 1.24
C ALA A 71 21.18 13.70 1.76
N ALA A 72 21.19 13.10 2.96
CA ALA A 72 22.37 12.48 3.55
C ALA A 72 22.58 11.02 3.12
N ARG A 73 21.63 10.41 2.38
CA ARG A 73 21.72 9.03 1.94
C ARG A 73 22.91 8.89 0.97
N PRO A 74 23.81 7.91 1.17
CA PRO A 74 24.86 7.66 0.21
C PRO A 74 24.26 7.28 -1.15
N PRO A 75 24.91 7.63 -2.26
CA PRO A 75 24.46 7.17 -3.57
C PRO A 75 24.44 5.64 -3.59
N PRO A 76 23.53 5.00 -4.33
CA PRO A 76 23.52 3.56 -4.47
C PRO A 76 24.87 3.11 -5.01
N THR A 77 25.56 2.25 -4.24
CA THR A 77 26.81 1.61 -4.64
C THR A 77 26.56 0.58 -5.74
N ASP A 78 27.62 -0.01 -6.29
CA ASP A 78 27.48 -1.11 -7.24
C ASP A 78 26.57 -2.23 -6.68
N ARG A 79 25.52 -2.57 -7.43
CA ARG A 79 24.37 -3.37 -7.01
C ARG A 79 24.53 -4.85 -7.36
N GLU A 80 25.76 -5.37 -7.45
CA GLU A 80 25.99 -6.80 -7.73
C GLU A 80 25.29 -7.72 -6.73
N ASN A 81 25.36 -7.39 -5.44
CA ASN A 81 24.72 -8.20 -4.40
C ASN A 81 23.18 -8.13 -4.49
N LEU A 82 22.62 -6.95 -4.75
CA LEU A 82 21.20 -6.81 -5.02
C LEU A 82 20.79 -7.67 -6.22
N SER A 83 21.50 -7.58 -7.34
CA SER A 83 21.20 -8.35 -8.54
C SER A 83 21.17 -9.86 -8.25
N LYS A 84 22.17 -10.39 -7.52
CA LYS A 84 22.19 -11.80 -7.09
C LYS A 84 20.97 -12.15 -6.24
N CYS A 85 20.63 -11.31 -5.25
CA CYS A 85 19.45 -11.52 -4.41
C CYS A 85 18.15 -11.52 -5.24
N LEU A 86 17.99 -10.58 -6.16
CA LEU A 86 16.80 -10.49 -7.02
C LEU A 86 16.66 -11.70 -7.94
N SER A 87 17.76 -12.22 -8.50
CA SER A 87 17.74 -13.45 -9.30
C SER A 87 17.27 -14.67 -8.50
N LEU A 88 17.70 -14.80 -7.24
CA LEU A 88 17.23 -15.89 -6.37
C LEU A 88 15.72 -15.78 -6.07
N ILE A 89 15.23 -14.56 -5.81
CA ILE A 89 13.81 -14.28 -5.59
C ILE A 89 13.00 -14.61 -6.85
N GLU A 90 13.50 -14.23 -8.04
CA GLU A 90 12.87 -14.54 -9.31
C GLU A 90 12.76 -16.05 -9.56
N GLU A 91 13.78 -16.83 -9.21
CA GLU A 91 13.74 -18.29 -9.34
C GLU A 91 12.64 -18.91 -8.46
N ILE A 92 12.46 -18.38 -7.24
CA ILE A 92 11.38 -18.81 -6.35
C ILE A 92 10.02 -18.39 -6.91
N ASN A 93 9.89 -17.15 -7.37
CA ASN A 93 8.65 -16.61 -7.91
C ASN A 93 8.24 -17.29 -9.22
N ALA A 94 9.21 -17.76 -10.02
CA ALA A 94 8.96 -18.49 -11.25
C ALA A 94 8.23 -19.83 -11.03
N LYS A 95 8.29 -20.37 -9.81
CA LYS A 95 7.61 -21.61 -9.40
C LYS A 95 6.14 -21.38 -9.01
N ASP A 96 5.63 -20.14 -9.10
CA ASP A 96 4.22 -19.82 -8.83
C ASP A 96 3.28 -20.58 -9.79
N PRO A 97 2.33 -21.39 -9.27
CA PRO A 97 1.35 -22.07 -10.12
C PRO A 97 0.39 -21.09 -10.81
N SER A 98 0.19 -19.90 -10.24
CA SER A 98 -0.73 -18.89 -10.76
C SER A 98 -0.07 -18.17 -11.93
N LYS A 99 -0.73 -18.16 -13.09
CA LYS A 99 -0.24 -17.49 -14.30
C LYS A 99 -1.25 -16.46 -14.79
N VAL A 100 -0.75 -15.31 -15.24
CA VAL A 100 -1.54 -14.21 -15.80
C VAL A 100 -1.03 -13.85 -17.18
N GLU A 101 -1.93 -13.49 -18.08
CA GLU A 101 -1.61 -12.95 -19.40
C GLU A 101 -1.36 -11.45 -19.32
N TYR A 102 -0.21 -11.00 -19.80
CA TYR A 102 0.15 -9.59 -19.86
C TYR A 102 0.98 -9.36 -21.13
N GLY A 103 0.58 -8.38 -21.96
CA GLY A 103 1.25 -8.11 -23.23
C GLY A 103 1.27 -9.30 -24.21
N GLY A 104 0.26 -10.18 -24.15
CA GLY A 104 0.18 -11.38 -25.00
C GLY A 104 1.11 -12.54 -24.58
N GLN A 105 1.80 -12.43 -23.44
CA GLN A 105 2.62 -13.50 -22.88
C GLN A 105 2.07 -13.95 -21.52
N ARG A 106 2.27 -15.22 -21.18
CA ARG A 106 1.87 -15.80 -19.88
C ARG A 106 3.05 -15.76 -18.91
N TYR A 107 2.87 -15.04 -17.80
CA TYR A 107 3.87 -14.94 -16.74
C TYR A 107 3.36 -15.56 -15.43
N PRO A 108 4.25 -16.12 -14.59
CA PRO A 108 3.93 -16.39 -13.19
C PRO A 108 3.51 -15.08 -12.51
N TYR A 109 2.37 -15.09 -11.81
CA TYR A 109 1.77 -13.88 -11.24
C TYR A 109 2.74 -13.15 -10.31
N ARG A 110 3.41 -13.88 -9.41
CA ARG A 110 4.37 -13.31 -8.45
C ARG A 110 5.56 -12.62 -9.13
N VAL A 111 6.09 -13.18 -10.22
CA VAL A 111 7.19 -12.53 -10.97
C VAL A 111 6.72 -11.19 -11.50
N LEU A 112 5.55 -11.18 -12.14
CA LEU A 112 5.00 -9.99 -12.77
C LEU A 112 4.63 -8.92 -11.73
N PHE A 113 3.94 -9.31 -10.66
CA PHE A 113 3.54 -8.41 -9.57
C PHE A 113 4.76 -7.77 -8.90
N GLY A 114 5.78 -8.56 -8.55
CA GLY A 114 7.01 -8.02 -7.98
C GLY A 114 7.73 -7.06 -8.93
N THR A 115 7.60 -7.25 -10.26
CA THR A 115 8.24 -6.39 -11.25
C THR A 115 7.53 -5.03 -11.28
N TRP A 116 6.20 -5.04 -11.29
CA TRP A 116 5.40 -3.82 -11.21
C TRP A 116 5.67 -3.06 -9.92
N LEU A 117 5.71 -3.76 -8.79
CA LEU A 117 5.95 -3.15 -7.49
C LEU A 117 7.33 -2.49 -7.41
N ALA A 118 8.38 -3.20 -7.86
CA ALA A 118 9.73 -2.64 -7.92
C ALA A 118 9.83 -1.43 -8.87
N GLY A 119 9.15 -1.47 -10.01
CA GLY A 119 9.08 -0.34 -10.93
C GLY A 119 8.39 0.89 -10.33
N TRP A 120 7.39 0.70 -9.47
CA TRP A 120 6.78 1.81 -8.73
C TRP A 120 7.66 2.32 -7.58
N VAL A 121 8.36 1.43 -6.87
CA VAL A 121 9.37 1.82 -5.87
C VAL A 121 10.43 2.72 -6.50
N GLU A 122 10.99 2.34 -7.66
CA GLU A 122 12.00 3.14 -8.37
C GLU A 122 11.47 4.53 -8.77
N LYS A 123 10.22 4.62 -9.22
CA LYS A 123 9.57 5.90 -9.56
C LYS A 123 9.30 6.77 -8.32
N LEU A 124 8.92 6.16 -7.20
CA LEU A 124 8.58 6.87 -5.97
C LEU A 124 9.83 7.29 -5.18
N ASP A 125 10.85 6.45 -5.13
CA ASP A 125 12.13 6.74 -4.48
C ASP A 125 13.28 6.20 -5.36
N PRO A 126 13.80 7.02 -6.30
CA PRO A 126 14.94 6.63 -7.13
C PRO A 126 16.21 6.31 -6.33
N GLY A 127 16.31 6.84 -5.11
CA GLY A 127 17.40 6.59 -4.17
C GLY A 127 17.08 5.47 -3.19
N ALA A 128 16.05 4.65 -3.43
CA ALA A 128 15.62 3.60 -2.53
C ALA A 128 16.79 2.65 -2.16
N PRO A 129 16.88 2.23 -0.89
CA PRO A 129 17.88 1.26 -0.46
C PRO A 129 17.58 -0.12 -1.06
N ASP A 130 18.62 -0.94 -1.22
CA ASP A 130 18.54 -2.26 -1.85
C ASP A 130 17.51 -3.17 -1.15
N GLU A 131 17.35 -3.03 0.16
CA GLU A 131 16.39 -3.76 0.97
C GLU A 131 14.94 -3.49 0.55
N LEU A 132 14.63 -2.28 0.07
CA LEU A 132 13.29 -1.96 -0.41
C LEU A 132 12.99 -2.65 -1.74
N PHE A 133 13.99 -2.81 -2.62
CA PHE A 133 13.85 -3.58 -3.85
C PHE A 133 13.71 -5.07 -3.56
N ILE A 134 14.46 -5.61 -2.60
CA ILE A 134 14.32 -6.99 -2.12
C ILE A 134 12.90 -7.21 -1.60
N LEU A 135 12.38 -6.30 -0.76
CA LEU A 135 10.99 -6.30 -0.29
C LEU A 135 9.96 -6.29 -1.42
N ALA A 136 10.16 -5.42 -2.41
CA ALA A 136 9.22 -5.27 -3.52
C ALA A 136 9.19 -6.52 -4.43
N ARG A 137 10.35 -7.11 -4.70
CA ARG A 137 10.46 -8.34 -5.52
C ARG A 137 10.02 -9.57 -4.74
N GLY A 138 10.26 -9.57 -3.43
CA GLY A 138 9.86 -10.59 -2.47
C GLY A 138 8.55 -10.27 -1.75
N TYR A 139 7.54 -9.67 -2.40
CA TYR A 139 6.26 -9.36 -1.75
C TYR A 139 5.37 -10.61 -1.61
N ILE A 140 5.81 -11.58 -0.81
CA ILE A 140 5.13 -12.84 -0.48
C ILE A 140 5.40 -13.14 0.98
N GLU A 141 4.48 -13.81 1.67
CA GLU A 141 4.62 -14.25 3.07
C GLU A 141 5.97 -14.95 3.36
N ALA A 142 6.46 -15.77 2.43
CA ALA A 142 7.75 -16.46 2.55
C ALA A 142 8.97 -15.51 2.51
N SER A 143 8.88 -14.42 1.76
CA SER A 143 9.93 -13.42 1.61
C SER A 143 9.75 -12.22 2.54
N GLN A 144 8.54 -11.99 3.07
CA GLN A 144 8.32 -11.20 4.28
C GLN A 144 9.06 -11.82 5.45
N LYS A 145 8.94 -13.14 5.65
CA LYS A 145 9.75 -13.84 6.65
C LYS A 145 11.25 -13.71 6.39
N LEU A 146 11.68 -13.75 5.13
CA LEU A 146 13.10 -13.58 4.79
C LEU A 146 13.58 -12.16 5.05
N VAL A 147 12.75 -11.15 4.80
CA VAL A 147 13.02 -9.75 5.18
C VAL A 147 12.99 -9.60 6.70
N GLU A 148 12.07 -10.25 7.39
CA GLU A 148 12.06 -10.31 8.85
C GLU A 148 13.36 -10.93 9.37
N ASP A 149 13.80 -12.06 8.83
CA ASP A 149 15.03 -12.73 9.25
C ASP A 149 16.30 -11.93 8.89
N PHE A 150 16.33 -11.27 7.72
CA PHE A 150 17.52 -10.57 7.21
C PHE A 150 17.62 -9.12 7.69
N MET A 151 16.49 -8.41 7.82
CA MET A 151 16.43 -7.04 8.32
C MET A 151 16.19 -6.96 9.83
N LEU A 152 15.48 -7.93 10.42
CA LEU A 152 15.04 -7.94 11.82
C LEU A 152 15.71 -9.03 12.66
N ASN A 153 16.95 -9.42 12.31
CA ASN A 153 17.87 -10.14 13.22
C ASN A 153 18.20 -9.34 14.52
N ARG A 154 17.42 -8.29 14.82
CA ARG A 154 17.37 -7.42 15.99
C ARG A 154 15.89 -7.10 16.21
N ASP A 155 15.42 -7.15 17.46
CA ASP A 155 14.04 -6.87 17.92
C ASP A 155 13.39 -5.64 17.26
N LEU A 156 12.96 -5.79 16.01
CA LEU A 156 12.29 -4.74 15.29
C LEU A 156 10.78 -4.99 15.32
N PRO A 157 10.00 -3.92 15.43
CA PRO A 157 8.55 -4.00 15.47
C PRO A 157 7.90 -4.58 14.23
N ASP A 158 6.68 -5.09 14.40
CA ASP A 158 5.77 -5.31 13.27
C ASP A 158 5.61 -3.97 12.49
N PRO A 159 5.96 -3.93 11.19
CA PRO A 159 5.85 -2.73 10.37
C PRO A 159 4.41 -2.22 10.18
N ARG A 160 3.39 -2.97 10.61
CA ARG A 160 1.98 -2.55 10.62
C ARG A 160 1.58 -1.83 11.90
N ASP A 161 2.38 -1.93 12.97
CA ASP A 161 2.09 -1.36 14.30
C ASP A 161 3.02 -0.19 14.68
N VAL A 162 3.46 0.57 13.67
CA VAL A 162 4.30 1.78 13.76
C VAL A 162 3.84 2.80 14.80
N ARG A 163 2.53 2.81 15.11
CA ARG A 163 1.92 3.76 16.05
C ARG A 163 2.39 3.60 17.50
N LEU A 164 3.02 2.48 17.84
CA LEU A 164 3.62 2.24 19.15
C LEU A 164 5.03 2.80 19.28
N TYR A 165 5.65 3.27 18.20
CA TYR A 165 7.04 3.68 18.21
C TYR A 165 7.14 5.19 18.21
N ASP A 166 7.54 5.69 19.36
CA ASP A 166 7.98 7.05 19.50
C ASP A 166 9.23 7.23 18.63
N VAL A 167 9.06 7.87 17.46
CA VAL A 167 10.19 8.21 16.57
C VAL A 167 11.19 9.08 17.32
N THR A 168 10.70 9.81 18.32
CA THR A 168 11.50 10.43 19.37
C THR A 168 11.74 9.42 20.50
N GLY A 169 12.97 8.96 20.68
CA GLY A 169 13.32 8.09 21.82
C GLY A 169 13.08 8.78 23.17
N PRO A 170 13.34 8.10 24.31
CA PRO A 170 13.06 8.60 25.66
C PRO A 170 13.74 9.93 26.04
N MET A 171 14.65 10.43 25.20
CA MET A 171 15.36 11.71 25.36
C MET A 171 15.01 12.72 24.26
N GLY A 172 13.95 12.50 23.47
CA GLY A 172 13.62 13.33 22.30
C GLY A 172 14.54 13.12 21.10
N ILE A 173 15.45 12.14 21.15
CA ILE A 173 16.39 11.85 20.07
C ILE A 173 15.67 11.09 18.97
N ILE A 174 15.71 11.62 17.76
CA ILE A 174 15.10 10.98 16.59
C ILE A 174 15.84 9.68 16.26
N ASN A 175 15.12 8.57 16.19
CA ASN A 175 15.66 7.31 15.72
C ASN A 175 15.63 7.27 14.19
N PHE A 176 16.73 7.69 13.55
CA PHE A 176 16.86 7.73 12.09
C PHE A 176 16.63 6.38 11.41
N ARG A 177 17.03 5.27 12.04
CA ARG A 177 16.81 3.92 11.48
C ARG A 177 15.34 3.57 11.44
N LEU A 178 14.61 3.91 12.50
CA LEU A 178 13.16 3.72 12.52
C LEU A 178 12.51 4.62 11.47
N LEU A 179 12.91 5.90 11.37
CA LEU A 179 12.38 6.82 10.36
C LEU A 179 12.60 6.30 8.93
N GLU A 180 13.79 5.75 8.64
CA GLU A 180 14.08 5.12 7.35
C GLU A 180 13.19 3.91 7.07
N LEU A 181 13.00 3.03 8.07
CA LEU A 181 12.08 1.91 7.95
C LEU A 181 10.64 2.37 7.69
N LEU A 182 10.17 3.41 8.39
CA LEU A 182 8.83 3.96 8.17
C LEU A 182 8.67 4.49 6.74
N LEU A 183 9.70 5.15 6.23
CA LEU A 183 9.72 5.63 4.85
C LEU A 183 9.67 4.47 3.85
N MET A 184 10.43 3.39 4.09
CA MET A 184 10.40 2.20 3.26
C MET A 184 9.01 1.54 3.24
N VAL A 185 8.40 1.35 4.41
CA VAL A 185 7.06 0.77 4.54
C VAL A 185 6.01 1.65 3.84
N GLN A 186 6.07 2.96 4.03
CA GLN A 186 5.18 3.89 3.33
C GLN A 186 5.36 3.82 1.82
N THR A 187 6.61 3.80 1.33
CA THR A 187 6.91 3.71 -0.10
C THR A 187 6.40 2.41 -0.71
N LEU A 188 6.53 1.29 0.01
CA LEU A 188 6.00 0.01 -0.42
C LEU A 188 4.46 0.01 -0.46
N ARG A 189 3.81 0.59 0.54
CA ARG A 189 2.35 0.75 0.59
C ARG A 189 1.83 1.62 -0.56
N ASP A 190 2.51 2.71 -0.84
CA ASP A 190 2.20 3.60 -1.96
C ASP A 190 2.38 2.88 -3.31
N ALA A 191 3.48 2.14 -3.48
CA ALA A 191 3.72 1.34 -4.68
C ALA A 191 2.64 0.27 -4.88
N GLU A 192 2.21 -0.43 -3.82
CA GLU A 192 1.14 -1.43 -3.88
C GLU A 192 -0.19 -0.81 -4.34
N ALA A 193 -0.55 0.34 -3.77
CA ALA A 193 -1.75 1.07 -4.16
C ALA A 193 -1.70 1.50 -5.64
N LEU A 194 -0.53 1.95 -6.13
CA LEU A 194 -0.36 2.33 -7.53
C LEU A 194 -0.42 1.12 -8.48
N VAL A 195 0.15 -0.02 -8.11
CA VAL A 195 0.00 -1.29 -8.86
C VAL A 195 -1.47 -1.70 -8.95
N PHE A 196 -2.21 -1.62 -7.84
CA PHE A 196 -3.64 -1.90 -7.83
C PHE A 196 -4.41 -0.97 -8.77
N LEU A 197 -4.15 0.34 -8.69
CA LEU A 197 -4.82 1.33 -9.52
C LEU A 197 -4.49 1.15 -11.00
N GLU A 198 -3.25 0.81 -11.35
CA GLU A 198 -2.82 0.67 -12.74
C GLU A 198 -3.35 -0.62 -13.38
N HIS A 199 -3.28 -1.75 -12.68
CA HIS A 199 -3.53 -3.06 -13.30
C HIS A 199 -4.85 -3.71 -12.90
N THR A 200 -5.37 -3.44 -11.70
CA THR A 200 -6.56 -4.11 -11.16
C THR A 200 -7.81 -3.24 -11.30
N PHE A 201 -7.71 -1.94 -11.01
CA PHE A 201 -8.84 -1.02 -11.04
C PHE A 201 -9.56 -0.95 -12.40
N PRO A 202 -8.88 -0.88 -13.57
CA PRO A 202 -9.58 -0.86 -14.85
C PRO A 202 -10.44 -2.09 -15.09
N ARG A 203 -9.94 -3.28 -14.73
CA ARG A 203 -10.68 -4.53 -14.87
C ARG A 203 -11.87 -4.60 -13.92
N MET A 204 -11.67 -4.24 -12.66
CA MET A 204 -12.76 -4.15 -11.68
C MET A 204 -13.84 -3.17 -12.13
N PHE A 205 -13.46 -2.07 -12.76
CA PHE A 205 -14.39 -1.07 -13.26
C PHE A 205 -15.31 -1.61 -14.38
N GLU A 206 -14.82 -2.58 -15.16
CA GLU A 206 -15.60 -3.25 -16.21
C GLU A 206 -16.46 -4.40 -15.69
N GLU A 207 -15.97 -5.11 -14.67
CA GLU A 207 -16.58 -6.35 -14.17
C GLU A 207 -17.55 -6.14 -13.01
N LEU A 208 -17.42 -5.07 -12.21
CA LEU A 208 -18.13 -4.90 -10.94
C LEU A 208 -19.02 -3.65 -10.89
N PRO A 209 -20.08 -3.65 -10.05
CA PRO A 209 -20.88 -2.47 -9.78
C PRO A 209 -20.04 -1.31 -9.22
N ALA A 210 -20.40 -0.07 -9.58
CA ALA A 210 -19.65 1.12 -9.21
C ALA A 210 -19.43 1.30 -7.69
N ASP A 211 -20.39 0.88 -6.86
CA ASP A 211 -20.29 1.00 -5.40
C ASP A 211 -19.28 0.03 -4.79
N GLU A 212 -19.14 -1.17 -5.35
CA GLU A 212 -18.13 -2.16 -4.95
C GLU A 212 -16.73 -1.68 -5.35
N VAL A 213 -16.58 -1.19 -6.58
CA VAL A 213 -15.34 -0.59 -7.08
C VAL A 213 -14.94 0.59 -6.19
N LEU A 214 -15.88 1.48 -5.86
CA LEU A 214 -15.62 2.62 -4.98
C LEU A 214 -15.15 2.17 -3.59
N THR A 215 -15.75 1.13 -3.03
CA THR A 215 -15.37 0.59 -1.72
C THR A 215 -13.97 -0.01 -1.75
N ALA A 216 -13.64 -0.77 -2.80
CA ALA A 216 -12.32 -1.34 -2.98
C ALA A 216 -11.25 -0.26 -3.14
N VAL A 217 -11.47 0.73 -4.02
CA VAL A 217 -10.52 1.84 -4.22
C VAL A 217 -10.33 2.63 -2.92
N LYS A 218 -11.40 2.93 -2.18
CA LYS A 218 -11.29 3.60 -0.88
C LYS A 218 -10.40 2.81 0.08
N ARG A 219 -10.60 1.50 0.19
CA ARG A 219 -9.81 0.63 1.06
C ARG A 219 -8.33 0.66 0.69
N GLU A 220 -8.00 0.59 -0.60
CA GLU A 220 -6.61 0.61 -1.04
C GLU A 220 -5.94 1.98 -0.79
N LEU A 221 -6.69 3.08 -0.95
CA LEU A 221 -6.21 4.43 -0.69
C LEU A 221 -6.12 4.80 0.81
N VAL A 222 -6.54 3.92 1.73
CA VAL A 222 -6.36 4.21 3.17
C VAL A 222 -4.88 4.15 3.53
N GLY A 223 -4.37 5.27 4.04
CA GLY A 223 -3.00 5.36 4.58
C GLY A 223 -1.89 5.50 3.55
N VAL A 224 -2.23 5.74 2.28
CA VAL A 224 -1.23 6.12 1.27
C VAL A 224 -0.79 7.58 1.45
N SER A 225 0.41 7.93 1.00
CA SER A 225 0.94 9.28 1.12
C SER A 225 0.25 10.28 0.17
N LYS A 226 0.40 11.58 0.46
CA LYS A 226 -0.01 12.65 -0.47
C LYS A 226 0.67 12.52 -1.84
N LYS A 227 1.94 12.09 -1.86
CA LYS A 227 2.72 11.86 -3.09
C LYS A 227 2.10 10.74 -3.94
N CYS A 228 1.67 9.65 -3.31
CA CYS A 228 0.95 8.57 -3.98
C CYS A 228 -0.36 9.05 -4.60
N LEU A 229 -1.16 9.82 -3.86
CA LEU A 229 -2.43 10.36 -4.39
C LEU A 229 -2.21 11.29 -5.59
N ALA A 230 -1.20 12.15 -5.52
CA ALA A 230 -0.84 13.04 -6.63
C ALA A 230 -0.41 12.23 -7.88
N THR A 231 0.38 11.18 -7.68
CA THR A 231 0.85 10.28 -8.74
C THR A 231 -0.33 9.51 -9.36
N ALA A 232 -1.21 8.97 -8.51
CA ALA A 232 -2.41 8.27 -8.94
C ALA A 232 -3.31 9.14 -9.82
N LEU A 233 -3.45 10.44 -9.53
CA LEU A 233 -4.25 11.35 -10.34
C LEU A 233 -3.66 11.66 -11.72
N GLN A 234 -2.36 11.45 -11.92
CA GLN A 234 -1.66 11.70 -13.19
C GLN A 234 -1.73 10.51 -14.16
N LEU A 235 -2.18 9.34 -13.69
CA LEU A 235 -2.34 8.15 -14.53
C LEU A 235 -3.44 8.36 -15.61
N PRO A 236 -3.36 7.65 -16.74
CA PRO A 236 -4.20 7.88 -17.92
C PRO A 236 -5.62 7.30 -17.76
N TRP A 237 -6.41 7.91 -16.89
CA TRP A 237 -7.80 7.47 -16.62
C TRP A 237 -8.79 7.90 -17.70
N SER A 238 -9.80 7.05 -17.93
CA SER A 238 -11.02 7.49 -18.61
C SER A 238 -11.77 8.55 -17.76
N PRO A 239 -12.64 9.40 -18.37
CA PRO A 239 -13.38 10.42 -17.62
C PRO A 239 -14.24 9.84 -16.48
N LEU A 240 -14.82 8.66 -16.67
CA LEU A 240 -15.65 8.00 -15.66
C LEU A 240 -14.80 7.42 -14.53
N GLN A 241 -13.68 6.77 -14.86
CA GLN A 241 -12.71 6.29 -13.88
C GLN A 241 -12.18 7.44 -13.01
N ARG A 242 -11.83 8.58 -13.64
CA ARG A 242 -11.38 9.78 -12.93
C ARG A 242 -12.45 10.32 -11.97
N LYS A 243 -13.72 10.33 -12.39
CA LYS A 243 -14.84 10.75 -11.54
C LYS A 243 -15.04 9.81 -10.34
N LEU A 244 -14.92 8.49 -10.55
CA LEU A 244 -15.01 7.51 -9.47
C LEU A 244 -13.82 7.65 -8.51
N LEU A 245 -12.60 7.75 -9.05
CA LEU A 245 -11.39 7.95 -8.25
C LEU A 245 -11.49 9.22 -7.40
N GLY A 246 -11.98 10.32 -7.95
CA GLY A 246 -12.23 11.56 -7.19
C GLY A 246 -13.21 11.40 -6.03
N ARG A 247 -14.19 10.48 -6.12
CA ARG A 247 -15.09 10.12 -5.01
C ARG A 247 -14.46 9.17 -4.00
N ALA A 248 -13.43 8.45 -4.40
CA ALA A 248 -12.71 7.50 -3.56
C ALA A 248 -11.60 8.16 -2.74
N LEU A 249 -11.06 9.29 -3.22
CA LEU A 249 -10.05 10.06 -2.49
C LEU A 249 -10.54 10.40 -1.08
N PRO A 250 -9.65 10.36 -0.07
CA PRO A 250 -9.98 10.87 1.24
C PRO A 250 -10.41 12.33 1.09
N ALA A 251 -11.50 12.71 1.78
CA ALA A 251 -11.91 14.11 1.81
C ALA A 251 -10.70 14.95 2.26
N PRO A 252 -10.44 16.11 1.64
CA PRO A 252 -9.44 17.02 2.17
C PRO A 252 -9.77 17.27 3.65
N PRO A 253 -8.76 17.45 4.52
CA PRO A 253 -9.02 17.78 5.90
C PRO A 253 -9.97 18.97 5.91
N GLY A 254 -11.17 18.78 6.47
CA GLY A 254 -12.13 19.88 6.59
C GLY A 254 -11.52 21.01 7.41
N LEU A 255 -12.18 22.17 7.45
CA LEU A 255 -11.70 23.32 8.23
C LEU A 255 -11.36 22.94 9.69
N GLY A 256 -12.13 22.04 10.31
CA GLY A 256 -11.81 21.50 11.64
C GLY A 256 -10.60 20.56 11.71
N GLY A 257 -10.27 19.86 10.61
CA GLY A 257 -9.03 19.08 10.50
C GLY A 257 -7.81 19.99 10.34
N VAL A 258 -7.93 21.02 9.50
CA VAL A 258 -6.92 22.06 9.33
C VAL A 258 -6.71 22.85 10.63
N LEU A 259 -7.77 23.24 11.32
CA LEU A 259 -7.67 23.91 12.63
C LEU A 259 -7.02 23.01 13.67
N ARG A 260 -7.34 21.71 13.72
CA ARG A 260 -6.71 20.76 14.65
C ARG A 260 -5.22 20.51 14.32
N GLU A 261 -4.85 20.60 13.05
CA GLU A 261 -3.46 20.49 12.59
C GLU A 261 -2.68 21.79 12.87
N LEU A 262 -3.32 22.96 12.69
CA LEU A 262 -2.77 24.30 12.97
C LEU A 262 -2.68 24.62 14.47
N GLU A 263 -3.63 24.17 15.28
CA GLU A 263 -3.58 24.24 16.74
C GLU A 263 -2.42 23.40 17.31
N GLY A 264 -1.83 22.54 16.46
CA GLY A 264 -0.67 21.75 16.75
C GLY A 264 -0.95 20.70 17.82
N VAL A 265 -0.02 19.76 17.91
CA VAL A 265 0.08 18.78 18.99
C VAL A 265 0.17 19.44 20.39
N ALA A 266 0.21 20.78 20.48
CA ALA A 266 0.10 21.54 21.72
C ALA A 266 -1.24 21.33 22.48
N ALA A 267 -2.34 21.01 21.79
CA ALA A 267 -3.62 20.70 22.45
C ALA A 267 -3.73 19.22 22.91
N ALA A 268 -2.78 18.35 22.53
CA ALA A 268 -2.69 16.98 23.03
C ALA A 268 -1.75 16.85 24.24
N SER A 269 -1.29 17.96 24.82
CA SER A 269 -0.79 17.93 26.19
C SER A 269 -1.99 17.70 27.12
N THR A 270 -1.96 16.57 27.81
CA THR A 270 -2.89 16.19 28.87
C THR A 270 -2.74 17.17 30.04
N HIS A 271 -3.40 18.33 30.01
CA HIS A 271 -3.91 19.12 31.15
C HIS A 271 -4.23 20.59 30.75
N PRO A 272 -5.17 21.29 31.41
CA PRO A 272 -6.48 20.89 31.91
C PRO A 272 -7.55 21.84 31.33
N GLY A 273 -8.25 21.40 30.29
CA GLY A 273 -9.46 22.05 29.76
C GLY A 273 -10.59 21.06 29.50
N ASP A 274 -10.42 19.81 29.95
CA ASP A 274 -11.46 18.79 29.85
C ASP A 274 -12.54 19.09 30.90
N TRP A 275 -13.68 19.57 30.41
CA TRP A 275 -14.85 19.96 31.22
C TRP A 275 -15.37 18.82 32.11
N ARG A 276 -14.95 17.58 31.86
CA ARG A 276 -15.27 16.40 32.67
C ARG A 276 -14.61 16.40 34.05
N TYR A 277 -13.58 17.20 34.29
CA TYR A 277 -12.88 17.33 35.58
C TYR A 277 -13.09 18.69 36.25
N ARG A 278 -14.12 19.44 35.85
CA ARG A 278 -14.39 20.78 36.40
C ARG A 278 -14.60 20.79 37.92
N ASP A 279 -15.04 19.67 38.49
CA ASP A 279 -15.39 19.53 39.91
C ASP A 279 -14.45 18.54 40.65
N PHE A 280 -13.30 18.18 40.07
CA PHE A 280 -12.34 17.29 40.74
C PHE A 280 -11.41 18.12 41.63
N ASP A 281 -11.62 18.05 42.95
CA ASP A 281 -10.81 18.73 43.96
C ASP A 281 -9.49 17.97 44.18
N TYR A 282 -8.36 18.68 44.13
CA TYR A 282 -7.00 18.11 44.28
C TYR A 282 -6.41 18.45 45.66
N GLU A 283 -7.22 18.37 46.71
CA GLU A 283 -6.75 18.40 48.10
C GLU A 283 -6.26 17.02 48.57
#